data_AF-A0A517KZK2-F1
#
_entry.id   AF-A0A517KZK2-F1
#
_cell.length_a   1.000
_cell.length_b   1.000
_cell.length_c   1.000
_cell.angle_alpha   90.00
_cell.angle_beta   90.00
_cell.angle_gamma   90.00
#
_symmetry.space_group_name_H-M   'P 1'
#
loop_
_entity.id
_entity.type
_entity.pdbx_description
1 polymer ?
#
loop_
_entity_poly.entity_id
_entity_poly.type
_entity_poly.pdbx_seq_one_letter_code
_entity_poly.pdbx_strand_id
1 'polypeptide(L)'
;MLMKDKPYSGFQWNYFSSLPDGPLRARACSFLRSVDWQALLKYAASVRNGVECTLLSHIGLGHNHMVRILRFTDEVQWVARLRLPSLKDEETFSDMSMKREVSTVALVKQNTRIPVPEV
;
A
#
# COMPACT_ATOMS: atom_id res chain seq x y z
N MET A 1 17.73 30.00 1.83
CA MET A 1 16.59 29.12 2.18
C MET A 1 16.86 27.78 1.52
N LEU A 2 17.52 26.86 2.23
CA LEU A 2 17.88 25.54 1.69
C LEU A 2 16.63 24.68 1.65
N MET A 3 16.19 24.31 0.45
CA MET A 3 15.23 23.24 0.24
C MET A 3 15.83 21.98 0.86
N LYS A 4 15.28 21.52 1.98
CA LYS A 4 15.62 20.19 2.50
C LYS A 4 15.21 19.19 1.44
N ASP A 5 16.19 18.53 0.81
CA ASP A 5 15.95 17.35 0.00
C ASP A 5 15.06 16.41 0.81
N LYS A 6 13.84 16.16 0.31
CA LYS A 6 12.93 15.22 0.94
C LYS A 6 13.62 13.85 0.84
N PRO A 7 13.97 13.18 1.94
CA PRO A 7 14.87 12.01 1.94
C PRO A 7 14.36 10.76 1.22
N TYR A 8 13.26 10.86 0.46
CA TYR A 8 12.67 9.78 -0.34
C TYR A 8 12.09 10.30 -1.68
N SER A 9 12.44 11.52 -2.10
CA SER A 9 12.04 12.05 -3.40
C SER A 9 12.81 11.34 -4.51
N GLY A 10 12.18 10.35 -5.14
CA GLY A 10 12.78 9.55 -6.21
C GLY A 10 12.61 8.04 -6.06
N PHE A 11 12.05 7.52 -4.96
CA PHE A 11 11.74 6.10 -4.88
C PHE A 11 10.65 5.74 -5.90
N GLN A 12 11.01 4.94 -6.91
CA GLN A 12 10.09 4.51 -7.95
C GLN A 12 9.55 3.11 -7.66
N TRP A 13 8.23 2.99 -7.61
CA TRP A 13 7.53 1.71 -7.45
C TRP A 13 7.51 0.94 -8.77
N ASN A 14 8.69 0.49 -9.20
CA ASN A 14 8.88 -0.17 -10.50
C ASN A 14 8.98 -1.70 -10.40
N TYR A 15 9.06 -2.26 -9.19
CA TYR A 15 9.29 -3.69 -9.02
C TYR A 15 8.21 -4.55 -9.70
N PHE A 16 6.95 -4.09 -9.70
CA PHE A 16 5.87 -4.78 -10.40
C PHE A 16 6.10 -4.85 -11.92
N SER A 17 6.55 -3.76 -12.55
CA SER A 17 6.77 -3.70 -14.01
C SER A 17 8.03 -4.44 -14.45
N SER A 18 9.06 -4.50 -13.60
CA SER A 18 10.29 -5.23 -13.87
C SER A 18 10.25 -6.71 -13.45
N LEU A 19 9.11 -7.19 -12.92
CA LEU A 19 9.01 -8.54 -12.38
C LEU A 19 9.07 -9.59 -13.52
N PRO A 20 10.00 -10.56 -13.46
CA PRO A 20 10.09 -11.61 -14.47
C PRO A 20 8.87 -12.53 -14.43
N ASP A 21 8.64 -13.25 -15.53
CA ASP A 21 7.61 -14.28 -15.57
C ASP A 21 7.83 -15.35 -14.51
N GLY A 22 6.73 -15.76 -13.87
CA GLY A 22 6.76 -16.76 -12.81
C GLY A 22 5.54 -16.69 -11.87
N PRO A 23 5.49 -17.56 -10.86
CA PRO A 23 4.33 -17.67 -9.96
C PRO A 23 3.99 -16.36 -9.24
N LEU A 24 5.00 -15.58 -8.85
CA LEU A 24 4.79 -14.29 -8.19
C LEU A 24 4.14 -13.26 -9.14
N ARG A 25 4.56 -13.23 -10.40
CA ARG A 25 3.98 -12.34 -11.42
C ARG A 25 2.56 -12.74 -11.75
N ALA A 26 2.31 -14.03 -11.95
CA ALA A 26 0.96 -14.55 -12.19
C ALA A 26 0.01 -14.22 -11.04
N ARG A 27 0.44 -14.43 -9.78
CA ARG A 27 -0.30 -14.06 -8.57
C ARG A 27 -0.60 -12.56 -8.51
N ALA A 28 0.41 -11.72 -8.70
CA ALA A 28 0.25 -10.27 -8.63
C ALA A 28 -0.67 -9.75 -9.74
N CYS A 29 -0.52 -10.24 -10.97
CA CYS A 29 -1.39 -9.88 -12.10
C CYS A 29 -2.84 -10.35 -11.89
N SER A 30 -3.04 -11.57 -11.38
CA SER A 30 -4.38 -12.09 -11.05
C SER A 30 -5.06 -11.22 -9.99
N PHE A 31 -4.33 -10.91 -8.90
CA PHE A 31 -4.83 -10.04 -7.85
C PHE A 31 -5.14 -8.62 -8.35
N LEU A 32 -4.27 -8.04 -9.17
CA LEU A 32 -4.49 -6.71 -9.76
C LEU A 32 -5.82 -6.64 -10.53
N ARG A 33 -6.21 -7.73 -11.20
CA ARG A 33 -7.47 -7.81 -11.95
C ARG A 33 -8.68 -8.11 -11.07
N SER A 34 -8.50 -8.81 -9.96
CA SER A 34 -9.61 -9.25 -9.10
C SER A 34 -10.07 -8.19 -8.11
N VAL A 35 -9.22 -7.22 -7.77
CA VAL A 35 -9.57 -6.16 -6.81
C VAL A 35 -10.57 -5.18 -7.43
N ASP A 36 -11.65 -4.90 -6.70
CA ASP A 36 -12.55 -3.79 -7.01
C ASP A 36 -11.91 -2.45 -6.59
N TRP A 37 -11.18 -1.87 -7.53
CA TRP A 37 -10.51 -0.58 -7.35
C TRP A 37 -11.48 0.57 -7.14
N GLN A 38 -12.71 0.49 -7.70
CA GLN A 38 -13.70 1.54 -7.53
C GLN A 38 -14.26 1.52 -6.11
N ALA A 39 -14.48 0.34 -5.54
CA ALA A 39 -14.86 0.19 -4.14
C ALA A 39 -13.79 0.75 -3.21
N LEU A 40 -12.50 0.52 -3.49
CA LEU A 40 -11.39 1.11 -2.73
C LEU A 40 -11.43 2.65 -2.76
N LEU A 41 -11.62 3.26 -3.94
CA LEU A 41 -11.70 4.72 -4.09
C LEU A 41 -12.89 5.30 -3.31
N LYS A 42 -14.07 4.69 -3.42
CA LYS A 42 -15.26 5.09 -2.66
C LYS A 42 -15.04 4.99 -1.16
N TYR A 43 -14.42 3.89 -0.70
CA TYR A 43 -14.10 3.69 0.70
C TYR A 43 -13.12 4.76 1.19
N ALA A 44 -12.01 4.99 0.49
CA ALA A 44 -11.03 6.01 0.84
C ALA A 44 -11.63 7.41 0.90
N ALA A 45 -12.49 7.77 -0.07
CA ALA A 45 -13.22 9.04 -0.05
C ALA A 45 -14.13 9.15 1.19
N SER A 46 -14.85 8.08 1.54
CA SER A 46 -15.70 8.09 2.75
C SER A 46 -14.90 8.29 4.04
N VAL A 47 -13.72 7.67 4.15
CA VAL A 47 -12.83 7.85 5.31
C VAL A 47 -12.26 9.27 5.35
N ARG A 48 -12.09 9.92 4.19
CA ARG A 48 -11.63 11.31 4.07
C ARG A 48 -12.78 12.31 3.88
N ASN A 49 -13.89 12.13 4.59
CA ASN A 49 -15.03 13.08 4.60
C ASN A 49 -15.59 13.44 3.21
N GLY A 50 -15.59 12.49 2.28
CA GLY A 50 -16.11 12.66 0.93
C GLY A 50 -15.13 13.29 -0.07
N VAL A 51 -13.88 13.56 0.30
CA VAL A 51 -12.88 14.05 -0.66
C VAL A 51 -12.58 12.94 -1.68
N GLU A 52 -12.85 13.22 -2.96
CA GLU A 52 -12.63 12.27 -4.04
C GLU A 52 -11.15 11.97 -4.26
N CYS A 53 -10.85 10.77 -4.75
CA CYS A 53 -9.49 10.36 -5.09
C CYS A 53 -9.42 9.52 -6.36
N THR A 54 -8.21 9.47 -6.91
CA THR A 54 -7.87 8.67 -8.09
C THR A 54 -6.68 7.76 -7.79
N LEU A 55 -6.57 6.66 -8.54
CA LEU A 55 -5.41 5.76 -8.48
C LEU A 55 -4.30 6.27 -9.39
N LEU A 56 -3.09 6.38 -8.86
CA LEU A 56 -1.91 6.59 -9.70
C LEU A 56 -1.49 5.29 -10.39
N SER A 57 -0.78 5.44 -11.51
CA SER A 57 -0.27 4.33 -12.33
C SER A 57 0.78 3.47 -11.61
N HIS A 58 1.38 3.99 -10.55
CA HIS A 58 2.49 3.35 -9.85
C HIS A 58 1.97 2.18 -9.02
N ILE A 59 2.63 1.02 -9.14
CA ILE A 59 2.28 -0.20 -8.42
C ILE A 59 3.51 -0.68 -7.66
N GLY A 60 3.43 -0.57 -6.34
CA GLY A 60 4.39 -1.23 -5.46
C GLY A 60 4.03 -2.70 -5.28
N LEU A 61 5.04 -3.55 -5.18
CA LEU A 61 4.85 -4.97 -4.94
C LEU A 61 5.91 -5.46 -3.96
N GLY A 62 5.47 -6.10 -2.89
CA GLY A 62 6.30 -6.92 -2.03
C GLY A 62 5.95 -8.40 -2.18
N HIS A 63 6.55 -9.26 -1.36
CA HIS A 63 6.24 -10.71 -1.40
C HIS A 63 4.76 -11.01 -1.11
N ASN A 64 4.16 -10.20 -0.24
CA ASN A 64 2.89 -10.48 0.40
C ASN A 64 1.82 -9.41 0.17
N HIS A 65 2.22 -8.25 -0.36
CA HIS A 65 1.34 -7.10 -0.48
C HIS A 65 1.54 -6.41 -1.83
N MET A 66 0.44 -5.90 -2.38
CA MET A 66 0.43 -4.92 -3.46
C MET A 66 0.16 -3.55 -2.85
N VAL A 67 0.86 -2.54 -3.36
CA VAL A 67 0.76 -1.16 -2.90
C VAL A 67 0.27 -0.28 -4.05
N ARG A 68 -0.75 0.52 -3.80
CA ARG A 68 -1.25 1.54 -4.74
C ARG A 68 -1.27 2.91 -4.08
N ILE A 69 -1.03 3.94 -4.88
CA ILE A 69 -1.10 5.33 -4.41
C ILE A 69 -2.44 5.91 -4.81
N LEU A 70 -3.16 6.43 -3.82
CA LEU A 70 -4.37 7.23 -4.01
C LEU A 70 -3.97 8.70 -3.97
N ARG A 71 -4.37 9.49 -4.96
CA ARG A 71 -4.23 10.95 -4.93
C ARG A 71 -5.62 11.57 -4.80
N PHE A 72 -5.83 12.30 -3.72
CA PHE A 72 -7.04 13.07 -3.46
C PHE A 72 -7.02 14.38 -4.25
N THR A 73 -8.19 14.97 -4.45
CA THR A 73 -8.35 16.26 -5.15
C THR A 73 -7.71 17.45 -4.41
N ASP A 74 -7.40 17.29 -3.12
CA ASP A 74 -6.63 18.23 -2.30
C ASP A 74 -5.10 17.99 -2.36
N GLU A 75 -4.64 17.21 -3.35
CA GLU A 75 -3.25 16.80 -3.58
C GLU A 75 -2.62 15.92 -2.49
N VAL A 76 -3.36 15.57 -1.43
CA VAL A 76 -2.87 14.60 -0.45
C VAL A 76 -2.80 13.21 -1.08
N GLN A 77 -1.77 12.45 -0.71
CA GLN A 77 -1.57 11.10 -1.20
C GLN A 77 -1.63 10.10 -0.05
N TRP A 78 -2.41 9.04 -0.25
CA TRP A 78 -2.43 7.88 0.65
C TRP A 78 -1.84 6.66 -0.03
N VAL A 79 -1.34 5.75 0.80
CA VAL A 79 -0.77 4.47 0.37
C VAL A 79 -1.74 3.37 0.77
N ALA A 80 -2.41 2.77 -0.22
CA ALA A 80 -3.24 1.59 -0.01
C ALA A 80 -2.36 0.33 -0.11
N ARG A 81 -2.20 -0.39 1.00
CA ARG A 81 -1.44 -1.65 1.08
C ARG A 81 -2.42 -2.82 1.18
N LEU A 82 -2.55 -3.58 0.11
CA LEU A 82 -3.48 -4.70 0.01
C LEU A 82 -2.73 -6.04 0.08
N ARG A 83 -3.22 -6.98 0.88
CA ARG A 83 -2.65 -8.33 1.00
C ARG A 83 -2.93 -9.14 -0.26
N LEU A 84 -1.89 -9.73 -0.82
CA LEU A 84 -2.01 -10.72 -1.90
C LEU A 84 -2.55 -12.06 -1.34
N PRO A 85 -3.43 -12.77 -2.07
CA PRO A 85 -3.88 -14.12 -1.70
C PRO A 85 -2.68 -15.03 -1.48
N SER A 86 -2.69 -15.93 -0.50
CA SER A 86 -1.52 -16.79 -0.24
C SER A 86 -1.14 -17.64 -1.45
N LEU A 87 0.16 -17.96 -1.62
CA LEU A 87 0.62 -18.93 -2.62
C LEU A 87 0.40 -20.38 -2.17
N LYS A 88 0.15 -20.60 -0.87
CA LYS A 88 -0.13 -21.89 -0.26
C LYS A 88 -1.51 -21.83 0.40
N ASP A 89 -2.30 -22.88 0.28
CA ASP A 89 -3.68 -22.93 0.79
C ASP A 89 -3.80 -22.78 2.33
N GLU A 90 -2.68 -22.79 3.08
CA GLU A 90 -2.69 -22.90 4.54
C GLU A 90 -2.36 -21.62 5.34
N GLU A 91 -2.02 -20.50 4.69
CA GLU A 91 -1.68 -19.28 5.44
C GLU A 91 -2.94 -18.46 5.77
N THR A 92 -3.72 -18.92 6.75
CA THR A 92 -4.89 -18.21 7.27
C THR A 92 -4.42 -16.94 7.99
N PHE A 93 -4.45 -15.81 7.30
CA PHE A 93 -4.13 -14.52 7.89
C PHE A 93 -5.27 -14.12 8.84
N SER A 94 -5.01 -14.15 10.14
CA SER A 94 -6.00 -13.77 11.15
C SER A 94 -6.02 -12.26 11.39
N ASP A 95 -7.16 -11.74 11.86
CA ASP A 95 -7.28 -10.35 12.34
C ASP A 95 -6.22 -9.98 13.39
N MET A 96 -5.76 -10.98 14.16
CA MET A 96 -4.68 -10.82 15.13
C MET A 96 -3.35 -10.45 14.47
N SER A 97 -3.09 -10.91 13.25
CA SER A 97 -1.88 -10.56 12.51
C SER A 97 -1.87 -9.08 12.10
N MET A 98 -3.01 -8.56 11.65
CA MET A 98 -3.17 -7.12 11.34
C MET A 98 -3.06 -6.27 12.61
N LYS A 99 -3.72 -6.67 13.71
CA LYS A 99 -3.61 -5.97 15.01
C LYS A 99 -2.17 -5.92 15.53
N ARG A 100 -1.40 -7.00 15.33
CA ARG A 100 0.02 -7.05 15.66
C ARG A 100 0.81 -6.05 14.82
N GLU A 101 0.59 -6.02 13.50
CA GLU A 101 1.27 -5.06 12.61
C GLU A 101 1.04 -3.60 13.06
N VAL A 102 -0.21 -3.22 13.32
CA VAL A 102 -0.56 -1.88 13.80
C VAL A 102 0.07 -1.58 15.17
N SER A 103 -0.02 -2.53 16.11
CA SER A 103 0.57 -2.38 17.44
C SER A 103 2.08 -2.18 17.39
N THR A 104 2.77 -2.93 16.52
CA THR A 104 4.21 -2.79 16.32
C THR A 104 4.57 -1.42 15.73
N VAL A 105 3.83 -0.95 14.72
CA VAL A 105 4.04 0.40 14.16
C VAL A 105 3.85 1.48 15.22
N ALA A 106 2.83 1.36 16.07
CA ALA A 106 2.60 2.28 17.18
C ALA A 106 3.75 2.26 18.20
N LEU A 107 4.26 1.07 18.55
CA LEU A 107 5.40 0.92 19.45
C LEU A 107 6.67 1.58 18.90
N VAL A 108 6.96 1.40 17.61
CA VAL A 108 8.11 2.04 16.95
C VAL A 108 7.97 3.56 16.96
N LYS A 109 6.76 4.09 16.70
CA LYS A 109 6.45 5.53 16.76
C LYS A 109 6.72 6.11 18.16
N GLN A 110 6.36 5.36 19.20
CA GLN A 110 6.47 5.81 20.59
C GLN A 110 7.91 5.79 21.10
N ASN A 111 8.70 4.80 20.68
CA ASN A 111 10.02 4.53 21.26
C ASN A 111 11.20 4.99 20.40
N THR A 112 10.95 5.47 19.18
CA THR A 112 12.00 5.86 18.25
C THR A 112 11.66 7.18 17.56
N ARG A 113 12.67 7.78 16.90
CA ARG A 113 12.48 8.93 15.99
C ARG A 113 12.29 8.51 14.54
N ILE A 114 12.12 7.20 14.29
CA ILE A 114 11.94 6.68 12.94
C ILE A 114 10.55 7.15 12.45
N PRO A 115 10.47 7.83 11.30
CA PRO A 115 9.19 8.19 10.74
C PRO A 115 8.42 6.92 10.38
N VAL A 116 7.21 6.79 10.89
CA VAL A 116 6.30 5.69 10.54
C VAL A 116 5.03 6.22 9.90
N PRO A 117 4.37 5.43 9.03
CA PRO A 117 3.07 5.78 8.49
C PRO A 117 2.01 5.94 9.58
N GLU A 118 1.07 6.85 9.34
CA GLU A 118 -0.20 6.89 10.06
C GLU A 118 -1.15 5.87 9.41
N VAL A 119 -1.83 5.08 10.25
CA VAL A 119 -2.73 3.98 9.85
C VAL A 119 -4.11 4.24 10.42
#